data_AF-A0A5N6E6D7-F1
#
_entry.id   AF-A0A5N6E6D7-F1
#
_cell.length_a   1.000
_cell.length_b   1.000
_cell.length_c   1.000
_cell.angle_alpha   90.00
_cell.angle_beta   90.00
_cell.angle_gamma   90.00
#
_symmetry.space_group_name_H-M   'P 1'
#
loop_
_entity.id
_entity.type
_entity.pdbx_description
1 polymer ?
#
loop_
_entity_poly.entity_id
_entity_poly.type
_entity_poly.pdbx_seq_one_letter_code
_entity_poly.pdbx_strand_id
1 'polypeptide(L)'
;MKRTLMMHKINVSKALTEEQLLDICKKELDCANCTVAPGPTTEVVYKTSPPTETIAVVVDISSVGGAIKIGEASKNDLGVALVGMVGTEDAKDLVIVPWAIGWWYYTIGSVKIRYIVKV
;
A
#
# COMPACT_ATOMS: atom_id res chain seq x y z
N MET A 1 9.62 -2.82 24.01
CA MET A 1 10.35 -2.90 22.74
C MET A 1 9.44 -2.42 21.62
N LYS A 2 9.70 -1.27 20.99
CA LYS A 2 8.96 -0.87 19.79
C LYS A 2 9.50 -1.71 18.63
N ARG A 3 8.72 -2.67 18.14
CA ARG A 3 9.02 -3.36 16.88
C ARG A 3 9.07 -2.30 15.79
N THR A 4 10.23 -2.10 15.18
CA THR A 4 10.30 -1.49 13.85
C THR A 4 9.47 -2.37 12.93
N LEU A 5 8.31 -1.89 12.47
CA LEU A 5 7.48 -2.62 11.53
C LEU A 5 8.17 -2.57 10.17
N MET A 6 8.83 -3.65 9.78
CA MET A 6 9.29 -3.81 8.40
C MET A 6 8.07 -3.98 7.50
N MET A 7 8.07 -3.30 6.35
CA MET A 7 7.02 -3.44 5.36
C MET A 7 6.96 -4.87 4.83
N HIS A 8 5.76 -5.47 4.89
CA HIS A 8 5.44 -6.74 4.27
C HIS A 8 4.72 -6.53 2.93
N LYS A 9 4.89 -7.45 1.98
CA LYS A 9 4.22 -7.42 0.67
C LYS A 9 3.49 -8.74 0.46
N ILE A 10 2.27 -8.66 -0.04
CA ILE A 10 1.50 -9.82 -0.49
C ILE A 10 1.27 -9.64 -2.00
N ASN A 11 1.91 -10.50 -2.80
CA ASN A 11 1.77 -10.49 -4.25
C ASN A 11 0.55 -11.33 -4.64
N VAL A 12 -0.36 -10.75 -5.42
CA VAL A 12 -1.57 -11.43 -5.88
C VAL A 12 -1.78 -11.22 -7.37
N SER A 13 -2.53 -12.13 -8.00
CA SER A 13 -2.83 -12.02 -9.43
C SER A 13 -3.61 -10.73 -9.73
N LYS A 14 -3.27 -10.07 -10.85
CA LYS A 14 -4.02 -8.90 -11.35
C LYS A 14 -5.41 -9.22 -11.85
N ALA A 15 -5.69 -10.48 -12.16
CA ALA A 15 -7.00 -10.92 -12.65
C ALA A 15 -8.04 -11.04 -11.52
N LEU A 16 -7.67 -10.77 -10.26
CA LEU A 16 -8.58 -10.89 -9.14
C LEU A 16 -9.67 -9.83 -9.16
N THR A 17 -10.88 -10.28 -8.84
CA THR A 17 -12.02 -9.39 -8.56
C THR A 17 -11.86 -8.72 -7.20
N GLU A 18 -12.66 -7.68 -6.94
CA GLU A 18 -12.66 -7.02 -5.63
C GLU A 18 -13.07 -7.97 -4.50
N GLU A 19 -14.01 -8.87 -4.75
CA GLU A 19 -14.42 -9.90 -3.78
C GLU A 19 -13.25 -10.82 -3.42
N GLN A 20 -12.51 -11.29 -4.43
CA GLN A 20 -11.34 -12.15 -4.21
C GLN A 20 -10.22 -11.41 -3.49
N LEU A 21 -10.03 -10.12 -3.78
CA LEU A 21 -9.07 -9.26 -3.09
C LEU A 21 -9.42 -9.10 -1.60
N LEU A 22 -10.70 -8.88 -1.30
CA LEU A 22 -11.20 -8.78 0.07
C LEU A 22 -11.06 -10.10 0.82
N ASP A 23 -11.28 -11.24 0.17
CA ASP A 23 -11.09 -12.56 0.77
C ASP A 23 -9.64 -12.84 1.14
N ILE A 24 -8.67 -12.37 0.34
CA ILE A 24 -7.25 -12.41 0.71
C ILE A 24 -7.00 -11.52 1.92
N CYS A 25 -7.51 -10.29 1.91
CA CYS A 25 -7.32 -9.35 3.02
C CYS A 25 -7.95 -9.85 4.34
N LYS A 26 -9.12 -10.51 4.27
CA LYS A 26 -9.76 -11.15 5.42
C LYS A 26 -8.85 -12.19 6.06
N LYS A 27 -8.21 -13.03 5.23
CA LYS A 27 -7.35 -14.13 5.69
C LYS A 27 -6.00 -13.64 6.20
N GLU A 28 -5.35 -12.73 5.47
CA GLU A 28 -3.99 -12.30 5.75
C GLU A 28 -3.93 -11.18 6.81
N LEU A 29 -4.96 -10.33 6.89
CA LEU A 29 -4.94 -9.09 7.68
C LEU A 29 -5.98 -9.03 8.79
N ASP A 30 -6.67 -10.15 9.07
CA ASP A 30 -7.72 -10.26 10.08
C ASP A 30 -8.79 -9.15 9.98
N CYS A 31 -9.26 -8.92 8.75
CA CYS A 31 -10.23 -7.89 8.44
C CYS A 31 -11.59 -8.48 8.10
N ALA A 32 -12.44 -8.71 9.11
CA ALA A 32 -13.78 -9.25 8.89
C ALA A 32 -14.70 -8.28 8.11
N ASN A 33 -14.63 -6.99 8.43
CA ASN A 33 -15.46 -5.93 7.84
C ASN A 33 -14.57 -4.89 7.14
N CYS A 34 -14.25 -5.13 5.87
CA CYS A 34 -13.59 -4.14 5.01
C CYS A 34 -14.25 -4.02 3.65
N THR A 35 -14.01 -2.87 3.04
CA THR A 35 -14.36 -2.57 1.65
C THR A 35 -13.14 -2.05 0.90
N VAL A 36 -13.22 -2.09 -0.43
CA VAL A 36 -12.25 -1.45 -1.31
C VAL A 36 -12.70 0.00 -1.50
N ALA A 37 -11.85 0.94 -1.12
CA ALA A 37 -12.05 2.36 -1.40
C ALA A 37 -11.17 2.80 -2.58
N PRO A 38 -11.66 3.74 -3.42
CA PRO A 38 -10.87 4.28 -4.50
C PRO A 38 -9.67 5.07 -3.94
N GLY A 39 -8.51 4.90 -4.59
CA GLY A 39 -7.34 5.72 -4.35
C GLY A 39 -6.95 6.52 -5.60
N PRO A 40 -5.80 7.21 -5.56
CA PRO A 40 -5.26 7.94 -6.69
C PRO A 40 -5.05 7.03 -7.90
N THR A 41 -5.47 7.51 -9.06
CA THR A 41 -5.26 6.86 -10.37
C THR A 41 -4.10 7.48 -11.15
N THR A 42 -3.52 8.55 -10.62
CA THR A 42 -2.38 9.29 -11.17
C THR A 42 -1.24 9.31 -10.19
N GLU A 43 -0.07 9.74 -10.66
CA GLU A 43 1.10 9.94 -9.83
C GLU A 43 0.81 10.91 -8.66
N VAL A 44 1.31 10.54 -7.48
CA VAL A 44 1.24 11.29 -6.23
C VAL A 44 2.66 11.71 -5.87
N VAL A 45 3.05 12.94 -6.22
CA VAL A 45 4.43 13.44 -6.04
C VAL A 45 4.71 14.05 -4.65
N TYR A 46 3.68 14.16 -3.81
CA TYR A 46 3.78 14.69 -2.45
C TYR A 46 3.45 13.62 -1.41
N LYS A 47 4.02 13.79 -0.21
CA LYS A 47 3.72 12.92 0.93
C LYS A 47 2.21 12.86 1.17
N THR A 48 1.65 11.67 1.02
CA THR A 48 0.23 11.39 1.14
C THR A 48 0.00 10.29 2.16
N SER A 49 -1.03 10.47 2.99
CA SER A 49 -1.53 9.43 3.88
C SER A 49 -2.83 8.88 3.29
N PRO A 50 -3.05 7.56 3.32
CA PRO A 50 -4.33 7.00 2.96
C PRO A 50 -5.41 7.38 4.01
N PRO A 51 -6.70 7.11 3.74
CA PRO A 51 -7.77 7.33 4.72
C PRO A 51 -7.48 6.69 6.08
N THR A 52 -7.99 7.27 7.18
CA THR A 52 -7.67 6.88 8.56
C THR A 52 -7.90 5.39 8.85
N GLU A 53 -8.96 4.80 8.29
CA GLU A 53 -9.34 3.39 8.51
C GLU A 53 -8.64 2.41 7.55
N THR A 54 -7.60 2.85 6.84
CA THR A 54 -6.86 2.01 5.89
C THR A 54 -6.03 0.98 6.63
N ILE A 55 -6.26 -0.28 6.30
CA ILE A 55 -5.49 -1.42 6.81
C ILE A 55 -4.52 -1.99 5.76
N ALA A 56 -4.74 -1.70 4.49
CA ALA A 56 -3.81 -2.04 3.42
C ALA A 56 -3.94 -1.09 2.23
N VAL A 57 -2.82 -0.88 1.56
CA VAL A 57 -2.73 -0.17 0.29
C VAL A 57 -2.51 -1.21 -0.81
N VAL A 58 -3.40 -1.20 -1.78
CA VAL A 58 -3.34 -2.06 -2.96
C VAL A 58 -2.69 -1.27 -4.08
N VAL A 59 -1.59 -1.79 -4.59
CA VAL A 59 -0.69 -1.13 -5.52
C VAL A 59 -0.69 -1.90 -6.84
N ASP A 60 -1.10 -1.22 -7.91
CA ASP A 60 -0.99 -1.69 -9.28
C ASP A 60 0.04 -0.84 -10.04
N ILE A 61 1.20 -1.43 -10.26
CA ILE A 61 2.35 -0.90 -11.02
C ILE A 61 2.51 -1.64 -12.36
N SER A 62 1.41 -2.16 -12.91
CA SER A 62 1.40 -2.85 -14.21
C SER A 62 1.87 -1.98 -15.37
N SER A 63 1.75 -0.66 -15.25
CA SER A 63 2.31 0.30 -16.19
C SER A 63 3.83 0.43 -15.99
N VAL A 64 4.56 0.37 -17.10
CA VAL A 64 6.03 0.47 -17.10
C VAL A 64 6.46 1.77 -16.41
N GLY A 65 7.37 1.64 -15.43
CA GLY A 65 8.01 2.78 -14.75
C GLY A 65 7.29 3.28 -13.48
N GLY A 66 6.32 2.53 -12.96
CA GLY A 66 5.66 2.85 -11.68
C GLY A 66 6.41 2.35 -10.45
N ALA A 67 6.45 3.16 -9.39
CA ALA A 67 6.86 2.73 -8.06
C ALA A 67 6.12 3.50 -6.97
N ILE A 68 5.96 2.91 -5.80
CA ILE A 68 5.50 3.57 -4.58
C ILE A 68 6.62 3.47 -3.54
N LYS A 69 6.95 4.60 -2.91
CA LYS A 69 7.85 4.65 -1.77
C LYS A 69 7.05 4.93 -0.52
N ILE A 70 7.32 4.16 0.52
CA ILE A 70 6.59 4.22 1.78
C ILE A 70 7.58 4.64 2.86
N GLY A 71 7.19 5.66 3.60
CA GLY A 71 7.94 6.16 4.73
C GLY A 71 7.08 6.19 5.98
N GLU A 72 7.74 6.27 7.12
CA GLU A 72 7.13 6.52 8.42
C GLU A 72 7.58 7.90 8.91
N ALA A 73 6.73 8.59 9.66
CA ALA A 73 7.17 9.77 10.41
C ALA A 73 8.18 9.34 11.49
N SER A 74 9.47 9.51 11.22
CA SER A 74 10.51 9.26 12.21
C SER A 74 10.62 10.43 13.19
N LYS A 75 11.06 10.14 14.41
CA LYS A 75 11.62 11.15 15.31
C LYS A 75 13.15 11.27 15.17
N ASN A 76 13.73 10.87 14.04
CA ASN A 76 15.19 10.94 13.84
C ASN A 76 15.57 12.21 13.07
N ASP A 77 16.86 12.57 13.09
CA ASP A 77 17.38 13.86 12.62
C ASP A 77 17.17 14.12 11.11
N LEU A 78 16.79 13.09 10.35
CA LEU A 78 16.50 13.16 8.91
C LEU A 78 15.00 13.34 8.61
N GLY A 79 14.13 13.30 9.63
CA GLY A 79 12.68 13.52 9.53
C GLY A 79 11.89 12.48 8.72
N VAL A 80 12.57 11.48 8.14
CA VAL A 80 11.99 10.43 7.29
C VAL A 80 12.72 9.12 7.50
N ALA A 81 11.99 8.06 7.84
CA ALA A 81 12.48 6.69 7.74
C ALA A 81 11.76 5.99 6.59
N LEU A 82 12.49 5.59 5.55
CA LEU A 82 11.94 4.70 4.51
C LEU A 82 11.65 3.33 5.14
N VAL A 83 10.41 2.89 5.03
CA VAL A 83 9.98 1.56 5.53
C VAL A 83 9.91 0.53 4.42
N GLY A 84 9.78 0.97 3.16
CA GLY A 84 9.86 0.09 2.00
C GLY A 84 9.47 0.73 0.68
N MET A 85 9.45 -0.08 -0.36
CA MET A 85 9.05 0.30 -1.71
C MET A 85 8.41 -0.87 -2.44
N VAL A 86 7.48 -0.57 -3.35
CA VAL A 86 6.99 -1.50 -4.38
C VAL A 86 7.36 -0.88 -5.72
N GLY A 87 8.10 -1.63 -6.54
CA GLY A 87 8.74 -1.14 -7.75
C GLY A 87 8.58 -2.12 -8.91
N THR A 88 9.15 -1.82 -10.07
CA THR A 88 8.93 -2.58 -11.31
C THR A 88 9.33 -4.06 -11.23
N GLU A 89 10.15 -4.44 -10.25
CA GLU A 89 10.42 -5.84 -9.90
C GLU A 89 9.15 -6.61 -9.50
N ASP A 90 8.15 -5.93 -8.94
CA ASP A 90 6.86 -6.47 -8.53
C ASP A 90 5.78 -6.30 -9.62
N ALA A 91 6.13 -5.75 -10.80
CA ALA A 91 5.17 -5.31 -11.82
C ALA A 91 4.38 -6.42 -12.51
N LYS A 92 4.62 -7.70 -12.21
CA LYS A 92 3.82 -8.81 -12.74
C LYS A 92 2.51 -8.96 -11.99
N ASP A 93 2.50 -8.62 -10.71
CA ASP A 93 1.42 -8.85 -9.79
C ASP A 93 0.75 -7.52 -9.37
N LEU A 94 -0.38 -7.64 -8.70
CA LEU A 94 -0.95 -6.60 -7.87
C LEU A 94 -0.40 -6.81 -6.45
N VAL A 95 0.08 -5.74 -5.82
CA VAL A 95 0.76 -5.85 -4.52
C VAL A 95 -0.11 -5.27 -3.44
N ILE A 96 -0.41 -6.05 -2.42
CA ILE A 96 -1.09 -5.60 -1.21
C ILE A 96 -0.02 -5.30 -0.17
N VAL A 97 -0.01 -4.08 0.33
CA VAL A 97 0.88 -3.63 1.39
C VAL A 97 0.04 -3.40 2.65
N PRO A 98 0.15 -4.26 3.69
CA PRO A 98 -0.44 -4.00 4.99
C PRO A 98 0.03 -2.64 5.52
N TRP A 99 -0.91 -1.82 5.96
CA TRP A 99 -0.65 -0.43 6.28
C TRP A 99 -0.58 -0.19 7.78
N ALA A 100 0.47 0.48 8.23
CA ALA A 100 0.60 0.88 9.63
C ALA A 100 0.25 2.37 9.82
N ILE A 101 -0.30 2.68 10.98
CA ILE A 101 -0.61 4.07 11.37
C ILE A 101 0.68 4.89 11.39
N GLY A 102 0.64 6.07 10.79
CA GLY A 102 1.80 6.99 10.71
C GLY A 102 2.70 6.75 9.49
N TRP A 103 2.42 5.72 8.69
CA TRP A 103 3.01 5.58 7.37
C TRP A 103 2.40 6.57 6.38
N TRP A 104 3.20 6.94 5.41
CA TRP A 104 2.86 7.81 4.30
C TRP A 104 3.53 7.28 3.04
N TYR A 105 3.04 7.69 1.86
CA TYR A 105 3.67 7.33 0.59
C TYR A 105 3.75 8.51 -0.37
N TYR A 106 4.58 8.34 -1.39
CA TYR A 106 4.47 9.01 -2.68
C TYR A 106 4.74 7.99 -3.78
N THR A 107 4.34 8.29 -5.01
CA THR A 107 4.57 7.44 -6.17
C THR A 107 5.53 8.12 -7.14
N ILE A 108 6.14 7.29 -7.99
CA ILE A 108 6.92 7.72 -9.15
C ILE A 108 6.30 7.05 -10.36
N GLY A 109 6.02 7.83 -11.41
CA GLY A 109 5.43 7.33 -12.64
C GLY A 109 3.98 6.86 -12.47
N SER A 110 3.53 5.99 -13.36
CA SER A 110 2.14 5.54 -13.41
C SER A 110 1.90 4.42 -12.39
N VAL A 111 1.14 4.73 -11.35
CA VAL A 111 0.71 3.77 -10.32
C VAL A 111 -0.76 3.98 -10.06
N LYS A 112 -1.53 2.88 -9.98
CA LYS A 112 -2.92 2.92 -9.53
C LYS A 112 -2.98 2.40 -8.10
N ILE A 113 -3.65 3.15 -7.24
CA ILE A 113 -3.80 2.82 -5.84
C ILE A 113 -5.26 2.59 -5.50
N ARG A 114 -5.51 1.55 -4.71
CA ARG A 114 -6.78 1.33 -4.01
C ARG A 114 -6.48 1.13 -2.53
N TYR A 115 -7.47 1.38 -1.69
CA TYR A 115 -7.33 1.18 -0.24
C TYR A 115 -8.25 0.07 0.21
N ILE A 116 -7.80 -0.72 1.17
CA ILE A 116 -8.66 -1.60 1.96
C ILE A 116 -8.92 -0.87 3.27
N VAL A 117 -10.18 -0.52 3.51
CA VAL A 117 -10.60 0.27 4.67
C VAL A 117 -11.56 -0.54 5.53
N LYS A 118 -11.44 -0.42 6.85
CA LYS A 118 -12.43 -0.95 7.79
C LYS A 118 -13.74 -0.17 7.69
N VAL A 119 -14.85 -0.87 7.86
CA VAL A 119 -16.23 -0.35 7.91
C VAL A 119 -16.93 -0.77 9.19
#